data_AF-A0A848E7J8-F1
#
_entry.id   AF-A0A848E7J8-F1
#
_cell.length_a   1.000
_cell.length_b   1.000
_cell.length_c   1.000
_cell.angle_alpha   90.00
_cell.angle_beta   90.00
_cell.angle_gamma   90.00
#
_symmetry.space_group_name_H-M   'P 1'
#
loop_
_entity.id
_entity.type
_entity.pdbx_description
1 polymer ?
#
loop_
_entity_poly.entity_id
_entity_poly.type
_entity_poly.pdbx_seq_one_letter_code
_entity_poly.pdbx_strand_id
1 'polypeptide(L)'
;MTQGDIHNTQKSVQRLENQIKTSVDISQREKKLLIEGNSSFPSFLTYMQNKDHSNSRIIRYLRTAKKLTEYTSWKLEDVSKTRITELIGDLNTDQLTKKNGEPFADSTKREIKKGIRKIYTDYMESYSSELKVRDDFRGEEVINFTLTIDRSYTDPDRLPTPYTVKSLVENTDKPRDKAYIMLLYSTGGRHGEILGLKWRDVSFSGVTGTVTFRETKTGGDHTVPMAEAMPFVRQHMMNDEKSNDQDAFLFRSQQSGNQYTGSGAAKIIERAREGTDIPDKIKTNPHAFRKARTVYWIRQGKNEAWICKHMNWKPGSPVVAHYARVAKEDVEKGVAEHLGLEKEDSSEDEKDVLTPAECHSCEEVNSFQADTCRSCGEALNTGDLVQKFQVEKQTSKFKDEIIKSDTDFSPESINEKAEEFVKKEFDLS
;
A
#
# COMPACT_ATOMS: atom_id res chain seq x y z
N MET A 1 -12.49 -5.92 9.80
CA MET A 1 -12.15 -6.64 8.56
C MET A 1 -12.12 -5.61 7.44
N THR A 2 -11.58 -5.89 6.25
CA THR A 2 -11.80 -4.97 5.12
C THR A 2 -13.21 -5.21 4.58
N GLN A 3 -13.96 -4.17 4.24
CA GLN A 3 -15.27 -4.37 3.61
C GLN A 3 -15.10 -5.12 2.28
N GLY A 4 -15.91 -6.16 2.08
CA GLY A 4 -15.86 -7.03 0.89
C GLY A 4 -14.74 -8.09 0.91
N ASP A 5 -14.52 -8.74 -0.24
CA ASP A 5 -13.59 -9.87 -0.40
C ASP A 5 -12.68 -9.66 -1.62
N ILE A 6 -11.74 -8.71 -1.50
CA ILE A 6 -10.81 -8.32 -2.58
C ILE A 6 -9.92 -9.48 -3.07
N HIS A 7 -9.83 -10.57 -2.31
CA HIS A 7 -9.00 -11.73 -2.61
C HIS A 7 -9.83 -12.96 -3.00
N ASN A 8 -11.17 -12.87 -3.06
CA ASN A 8 -12.06 -14.01 -3.29
C ASN A 8 -11.71 -15.19 -2.35
N THR A 9 -11.45 -14.89 -1.08
CA THR A 9 -11.04 -15.84 -0.06
C THR A 9 -12.08 -16.93 0.15
N GLN A 10 -13.38 -16.62 0.10
CA GLN A 10 -14.43 -17.65 0.24
C GLN A 10 -14.34 -18.70 -0.87
N LYS A 11 -14.26 -18.26 -2.13
CA LYS A 11 -14.06 -19.15 -3.29
C LYS A 11 -12.74 -19.91 -3.20
N SER A 12 -11.71 -19.30 -2.62
CA SER A 12 -10.40 -19.94 -2.42
C SER A 12 -10.43 -21.04 -1.37
N VAL A 13 -11.23 -20.89 -0.31
CA VAL A 13 -11.48 -21.97 0.68
C VAL A 13 -12.18 -23.14 -0.03
N GLN A 14 -13.28 -22.89 -0.74
CA GLN A 14 -14.03 -23.92 -1.46
C GLN A 14 -13.15 -24.66 -2.49
N ARG A 15 -12.31 -23.93 -3.24
CA ARG A 15 -11.38 -24.55 -4.18
C ARG A 15 -10.37 -25.45 -3.48
N LEU A 16 -9.82 -25.02 -2.34
CA LEU A 16 -8.85 -25.80 -1.58
C LEU A 16 -9.48 -27.04 -0.97
N GLU A 17 -10.71 -26.92 -0.45
CA GLU A 17 -11.50 -28.05 0.01
C GLU A 17 -11.72 -29.07 -1.11
N ASN A 18 -12.15 -28.60 -2.29
CA ASN A 18 -12.32 -29.49 -3.44
C ASN A 18 -11.01 -30.15 -3.88
N GLN A 19 -9.89 -29.42 -3.86
CA GLN A 19 -8.56 -29.99 -4.16
C GLN A 19 -8.17 -31.10 -3.18
N ILE A 20 -8.51 -30.98 -1.89
CA ILE A 20 -8.27 -32.04 -0.90
C ILE A 20 -9.21 -33.22 -1.16
N LYS A 21 -10.49 -32.94 -1.42
CA LYS A 21 -11.51 -33.95 -1.68
C LYS A 21 -11.17 -34.84 -2.88
N THR A 22 -10.72 -34.25 -3.98
CA THR A 22 -10.43 -34.96 -5.24
C THR A 22 -9.00 -35.49 -5.35
N SER A 23 -8.09 -35.14 -4.43
CA SER A 23 -6.71 -35.64 -4.46
C SER A 23 -6.67 -37.16 -4.25
N VAL A 24 -5.88 -37.84 -5.08
CA VAL A 24 -5.61 -39.28 -4.96
C VAL A 24 -4.51 -39.61 -3.94
N ASP A 25 -3.62 -38.64 -3.69
CA ASP A 25 -2.46 -38.79 -2.79
C ASP A 25 -2.84 -38.64 -1.30
N ILE A 26 -3.96 -37.99 -1.02
CA ILE A 26 -4.49 -37.80 0.33
C ILE A 26 -5.39 -38.98 0.67
N SER A 27 -5.08 -39.69 1.76
CA SER A 27 -5.87 -40.85 2.19
C SER A 27 -7.29 -40.44 2.60
N GLN A 28 -8.25 -41.38 2.53
CA GLN A 28 -9.63 -41.13 3.00
C GLN A 28 -9.67 -40.69 4.47
N ARG A 29 -8.76 -41.22 5.30
CA ARG A 29 -8.66 -40.85 6.71
C ARG A 29 -8.16 -39.40 6.90
N GLU A 30 -7.22 -38.94 6.06
CA GLU A 30 -6.79 -37.54 6.06
C GLU A 30 -7.84 -36.59 5.49
N LYS A 31 -8.62 -37.00 4.47
CA LYS A 31 -9.77 -36.22 3.99
C LYS A 31 -10.80 -36.04 5.10
N LYS A 32 -11.07 -37.11 5.84
CA LYS A 32 -11.92 -37.08 7.04
C LYS A 32 -11.40 -36.11 8.09
N LEU A 33 -10.11 -36.14 8.37
CA LEU A 33 -9.46 -35.23 9.32
C LEU A 33 -9.53 -33.76 8.88
N LEU A 34 -9.30 -33.48 7.60
CA LEU A 34 -9.09 -32.12 7.10
C LEU A 34 -10.39 -31.41 6.72
N ILE A 35 -11.33 -32.11 6.08
CA ILE A 35 -12.50 -31.48 5.45
C ILE A 35 -13.86 -32.13 5.77
N GLU A 36 -13.97 -33.42 6.07
CA GLU A 36 -15.30 -34.07 6.26
C GLU A 36 -15.75 -34.21 7.72
N GLY A 37 -14.85 -34.54 8.65
CA GLY A 37 -15.17 -34.76 10.07
C GLY A 37 -15.96 -36.06 10.31
N ASN A 38 -16.53 -36.20 11.50
CA ASN A 38 -17.54 -37.21 11.87
C ASN A 38 -18.23 -36.86 13.20
N SER A 39 -19.02 -37.80 13.73
CA SER A 39 -19.71 -37.70 15.01
C SER A 39 -18.79 -37.53 16.23
N SER A 40 -17.55 -38.01 16.18
CA SER A 40 -16.59 -37.90 17.29
C SER A 40 -15.75 -36.61 17.24
N PHE A 41 -15.44 -36.10 16.05
CA PHE A 41 -14.66 -34.87 15.89
C PHE A 41 -15.06 -34.09 14.63
N PRO A 42 -15.12 -32.74 14.67
CA PRO A 42 -15.29 -31.91 13.48
C PRO A 42 -14.04 -31.99 12.59
N SER A 43 -14.15 -31.74 11.29
CA SER A 43 -12.97 -31.60 10.44
C SER A 43 -12.10 -30.42 10.86
N PHE A 44 -10.82 -30.39 10.45
CA PHE A 44 -9.95 -29.24 10.72
C PHE A 44 -10.49 -27.94 10.12
N LEU A 45 -11.11 -28.01 8.94
CA LEU A 45 -11.82 -26.87 8.32
C LEU A 45 -12.96 -26.37 9.22
N THR A 46 -13.86 -27.27 9.64
CA THR A 46 -15.00 -26.93 10.51
C THR A 46 -14.54 -26.43 11.87
N TYR A 47 -13.49 -27.02 12.44
CA TYR A 47 -12.86 -26.55 13.68
C TYR A 47 -12.40 -25.08 13.56
N MET A 48 -11.71 -24.72 12.48
CA MET A 48 -11.24 -23.35 12.29
C MET A 48 -12.41 -22.37 12.07
N GLN A 49 -13.45 -22.78 11.36
CA GLN A 49 -14.68 -22.00 11.18
C GLN A 49 -15.39 -21.76 12.52
N ASN A 50 -15.52 -22.79 13.36
CA ASN A 50 -16.12 -22.70 14.70
C ASN A 50 -15.32 -21.78 15.64
N LYS A 51 -14.02 -21.65 15.41
CA LYS A 51 -13.14 -20.72 16.14
C LYS A 51 -13.09 -19.31 15.52
N ASP A 52 -14.00 -19.00 14.60
CA ASP A 52 -14.12 -17.70 13.91
C ASP A 52 -12.80 -17.25 13.23
N HIS A 53 -12.10 -18.20 12.60
CA HIS A 53 -10.92 -17.85 11.80
C HIS A 53 -11.35 -17.20 10.48
N SER A 54 -10.72 -16.08 10.14
CA SER A 54 -10.92 -15.50 8.81
C SER A 54 -10.55 -16.48 7.69
N ASN A 55 -11.23 -16.39 6.56
CA ASN A 55 -10.96 -17.24 5.39
C ASN A 55 -9.47 -17.22 4.98
N SER A 56 -8.79 -16.08 5.10
CA SER A 56 -7.35 -15.99 4.86
C SER A 56 -6.51 -16.87 5.79
N ARG A 57 -6.88 -16.95 7.08
CA ARG A 57 -6.23 -17.86 8.04
C ARG A 57 -6.57 -19.32 7.76
N ILE A 58 -7.84 -19.61 7.46
CA ILE A 58 -8.28 -20.96 7.07
C ILE A 58 -7.49 -21.46 5.87
N ILE A 59 -7.41 -20.68 4.79
CA ILE A 59 -6.64 -21.02 3.59
C ILE A 59 -5.18 -21.33 3.96
N ARG A 60 -4.56 -20.51 4.81
CA ARG A 60 -3.16 -20.67 5.19
C ARG A 60 -2.92 -21.98 5.94
N TYR A 61 -3.72 -22.26 6.95
CA TYR A 61 -3.56 -23.44 7.78
C TYR A 61 -3.96 -24.71 7.04
N LEU A 62 -5.05 -24.68 6.27
CA LEU A 62 -5.49 -25.82 5.47
C LEU A 62 -4.49 -26.12 4.33
N ARG A 63 -3.88 -25.11 3.70
CA ARG A 63 -2.78 -25.33 2.74
C ARG A 63 -1.55 -25.93 3.40
N THR A 64 -1.25 -25.51 4.63
CA THR A 64 -0.12 -26.10 5.38
C THR A 64 -0.41 -27.56 5.67
N ALA A 65 -1.60 -27.89 6.17
CA ALA A 65 -2.02 -29.26 6.42
C ALA A 65 -1.95 -30.15 5.16
N LYS A 66 -2.50 -29.67 4.03
CA LYS A 66 -2.38 -30.34 2.73
C LYS A 66 -0.93 -30.54 2.29
N LYS A 67 -0.06 -29.55 2.53
CA LYS A 67 1.36 -29.70 2.20
C LYS A 67 2.07 -30.72 3.08
N LEU A 68 1.71 -30.80 4.36
CA LEU A 68 2.28 -31.80 5.25
C LEU A 68 1.99 -33.22 4.75
N THR A 69 0.78 -33.49 4.25
CA THR A 69 0.47 -34.80 3.62
C THR A 69 1.33 -35.10 2.39
N GLU A 70 1.92 -34.09 1.75
CA GLU A 70 2.82 -34.23 0.60
C GLU A 70 4.30 -34.34 1.03
N TYR A 71 4.67 -33.78 2.19
CA TYR A 71 6.06 -33.71 2.67
C TYR A 71 6.43 -34.86 3.62
N THR A 72 5.45 -35.49 4.26
CA THR A 72 5.70 -36.55 5.24
C THR A 72 5.40 -37.92 4.66
N SER A 73 6.28 -38.89 4.92
CA SER A 73 6.02 -40.30 4.62
C SER A 73 4.96 -40.92 5.55
N TRP A 74 4.70 -40.26 6.68
CA TRP A 74 3.72 -40.64 7.68
C TRP A 74 2.42 -39.85 7.54
N LYS A 75 1.33 -40.42 8.06
CA LYS A 75 -0.02 -39.82 8.07
C LYS A 75 -0.15 -38.80 9.18
N LEU A 76 -0.88 -37.70 8.93
CA LEU A 76 -0.98 -36.58 9.90
C LEU A 76 -1.38 -37.03 11.32
N GLU A 77 -2.20 -38.06 11.46
CA GLU A 77 -2.66 -38.61 12.75
C GLU A 77 -1.65 -39.51 13.46
N ASP A 78 -0.73 -40.13 12.74
CA ASP A 78 0.36 -40.92 13.29
C ASP A 78 1.53 -39.96 13.61
N VAL A 79 1.26 -38.98 14.45
CA VAL A 79 2.24 -37.97 14.83
C VAL A 79 2.83 -38.30 16.20
N SER A 80 4.13 -38.09 16.35
CA SER A 80 4.86 -38.17 17.63
C SER A 80 5.70 -36.92 17.83
N LYS A 81 6.17 -36.69 19.05
CA LYS A 81 7.11 -35.59 19.35
C LYS A 81 8.37 -35.64 18.50
N THR A 82 8.92 -36.83 18.28
CA THR A 82 10.09 -37.04 17.43
C THR A 82 9.83 -36.59 16.00
N ARG A 83 8.70 -37.00 15.41
CA ARG A 83 8.35 -36.66 14.02
C ARG A 83 8.13 -35.17 13.80
N ILE A 84 7.53 -34.46 14.76
CA ILE A 84 7.42 -32.99 14.68
C ILE A 84 8.80 -32.36 14.78
N THR A 85 9.63 -32.84 15.70
CA THR A 85 10.98 -32.28 15.92
C THR A 85 11.84 -32.44 14.66
N GLU A 86 11.81 -33.61 14.03
CA GLU A 86 12.46 -33.90 12.75
C GLU A 86 11.93 -32.99 11.64
N LEU A 87 10.61 -32.91 11.46
CA LEU A 87 9.98 -32.04 10.46
C LEU A 87 10.41 -30.57 10.61
N ILE A 88 10.50 -30.08 11.85
CA ILE A 88 10.94 -28.72 12.14
C ILE A 88 12.44 -28.56 11.90
N GLY A 89 13.24 -29.58 12.23
CA GLY A 89 14.66 -29.67 11.91
C GLY A 89 14.90 -29.57 10.40
N ASP A 90 14.20 -30.38 9.63
CA ASP A 90 14.27 -30.41 8.16
C ASP A 90 13.83 -29.07 7.54
N LEU A 91 12.80 -28.44 8.11
CA LEU A 91 12.37 -27.10 7.69
C LEU A 91 13.42 -26.02 7.98
N ASN A 92 14.10 -26.11 9.12
CA ASN A 92 15.12 -25.13 9.51
C ASN A 92 16.42 -25.30 8.72
N THR A 93 16.78 -26.55 8.40
CA THR A 93 18.01 -26.94 7.69
C THR A 93 17.84 -27.02 6.17
N ASP A 94 16.72 -26.54 5.64
CA ASP A 94 16.42 -26.50 4.20
C ASP A 94 16.36 -27.86 3.50
N GLN A 95 16.17 -28.94 4.27
CA GLN A 95 15.89 -30.27 3.74
C GLN A 95 14.45 -30.38 3.20
N LEU A 96 13.52 -29.57 3.74
CA LEU A 96 12.22 -29.35 3.12
C LEU A 96 12.28 -28.18 2.15
N THR A 97 12.04 -28.47 0.87
CA THR A 97 12.12 -27.48 -0.20
C THR A 97 10.78 -27.25 -0.88
N LYS A 98 10.73 -26.19 -1.69
CA LYS A 98 9.69 -26.01 -2.71
C LYS A 98 9.77 -27.15 -3.75
N LYS A 99 8.73 -27.24 -4.59
CA LYS A 99 8.67 -28.22 -5.70
C LYS A 99 9.82 -28.08 -6.70
N ASN A 100 10.40 -26.89 -6.83
CA ASN A 100 11.56 -26.61 -7.70
C ASN A 100 12.91 -26.86 -7.00
N GLY A 101 12.94 -27.47 -5.81
CA GLY A 101 14.16 -27.75 -5.06
C GLY A 101 14.73 -26.57 -4.27
N GLU A 102 14.14 -25.38 -4.37
CA GLU A 102 14.64 -24.22 -3.64
C GLU A 102 14.22 -24.21 -2.16
N PRO A 103 15.10 -23.71 -1.27
CA PRO A 103 14.77 -23.39 0.11
C PRO A 103 13.54 -22.50 0.28
N PHE A 104 12.82 -22.66 1.40
CA PHE A 104 11.77 -21.72 1.78
C PHE A 104 12.37 -20.44 2.36
N ALA A 105 11.78 -19.28 2.04
CA ALA A 105 12.10 -18.05 2.76
C ALA A 105 11.71 -18.15 4.25
N ASP A 106 12.43 -17.48 5.15
CA ASP A 106 12.19 -17.53 6.60
C ASP A 106 10.75 -17.16 7.00
N SER A 107 10.17 -16.18 6.31
CA SER A 107 8.77 -15.81 6.48
C SER A 107 7.82 -16.97 6.15
N THR A 108 8.15 -17.76 5.13
CA THR A 108 7.37 -18.95 4.74
C THR A 108 7.58 -20.09 5.73
N LYS A 109 8.83 -20.36 6.16
CA LYS A 109 9.13 -21.32 7.23
C LYS A 109 8.33 -21.01 8.50
N ARG A 110 8.29 -19.73 8.90
CA ARG A 110 7.50 -19.25 10.04
C ARG A 110 6.00 -19.51 9.89
N GLU A 111 5.44 -19.30 8.70
CA GLU A 111 4.01 -19.56 8.47
C GLU A 111 3.69 -21.06 8.45
N ILE A 112 4.58 -21.90 7.91
CA ILE A 112 4.47 -23.37 8.01
C ILE A 112 4.47 -23.80 9.48
N LYS A 113 5.43 -23.31 10.28
CA LYS A 113 5.51 -23.53 11.73
C LYS A 113 4.22 -23.16 12.48
N LYS A 114 3.60 -22.03 12.13
CA LYS A 114 2.29 -21.64 12.69
C LYS A 114 1.18 -22.59 12.28
N GLY A 115 1.19 -23.09 11.04
CA GLY A 115 0.22 -24.09 10.58
C GLY A 115 0.39 -25.43 11.27
N ILE A 116 1.64 -25.89 11.47
CA ILE A 116 1.99 -27.07 12.29
C ILE A 116 1.41 -26.91 13.70
N ARG A 117 1.69 -25.79 14.38
CA ARG A 117 1.10 -25.51 15.70
C ARG A 117 -0.43 -25.55 15.66
N LYS A 118 -1.03 -24.96 14.62
CA LYS A 118 -2.49 -24.89 14.52
C LYS A 118 -3.16 -26.25 14.35
N ILE A 119 -2.60 -27.13 13.52
CA ILE A 119 -3.16 -28.46 13.32
C ILE A 119 -2.89 -29.37 14.52
N TYR A 120 -1.65 -29.36 15.04
CA TYR A 120 -1.22 -30.32 16.04
C TYR A 120 -1.60 -29.89 17.46
N THR A 121 -1.26 -28.65 17.85
CA THR A 121 -1.53 -28.14 19.20
C THR A 121 -2.99 -27.77 19.38
N ASP A 122 -3.55 -26.96 18.49
CA ASP A 122 -4.86 -26.38 18.76
C ASP A 122 -5.99 -27.38 18.42
N TYR A 123 -5.85 -28.12 17.31
CA TYR A 123 -6.89 -29.02 16.82
C TYR A 123 -6.70 -30.45 17.32
N MET A 124 -5.59 -31.12 17.02
CA MET A 124 -5.44 -32.55 17.34
C MET A 124 -5.36 -32.83 18.84
N GLU A 125 -4.73 -31.97 19.63
CA GLU A 125 -4.73 -32.11 21.10
C GLU A 125 -6.16 -32.03 21.67
N SER A 126 -7.00 -31.15 21.12
CA SER A 126 -8.40 -30.96 21.54
C SER A 126 -9.28 -32.19 21.31
N TYR A 127 -8.87 -33.09 20.41
CA TYR A 127 -9.58 -34.32 20.07
C TYR A 127 -8.66 -35.55 20.21
N SER A 128 -7.67 -35.48 21.11
CA SER A 128 -6.63 -36.49 21.24
C SER A 128 -7.19 -37.87 21.65
N SER A 129 -8.26 -37.90 22.45
CA SER A 129 -9.00 -39.11 22.83
C SER A 129 -9.65 -39.80 21.63
N GLU A 130 -10.24 -39.04 20.72
CA GLU A 130 -10.98 -39.57 19.56
C GLU A 130 -10.06 -39.88 18.39
N LEU A 131 -9.00 -39.09 18.20
CA LEU A 131 -8.03 -39.23 17.10
C LEU A 131 -6.99 -40.33 17.35
N LYS A 132 -6.95 -40.91 18.56
CA LYS A 132 -5.95 -41.92 18.98
C LYS A 132 -4.52 -41.44 18.71
N VAL A 133 -4.25 -40.16 18.99
CA VAL A 133 -2.92 -39.59 18.84
C VAL A 133 -2.00 -40.24 19.88
N ARG A 134 -0.73 -40.46 19.52
CA ARG A 134 0.24 -41.11 20.42
C ARG A 134 0.38 -40.32 21.71
N ASP A 135 0.53 -41.02 22.85
CA ASP A 135 0.65 -40.36 24.15
C ASP A 135 1.88 -39.44 24.25
N ASP A 136 2.92 -39.72 23.46
CA ASP A 136 4.16 -38.94 23.38
C ASP A 136 4.01 -37.58 22.66
N PHE A 137 2.84 -37.28 22.11
CA PHE A 137 2.55 -36.05 21.36
C PHE A 137 1.96 -34.92 22.22
N ARG A 138 1.63 -35.17 23.50
CA ARG A 138 0.92 -34.21 24.36
C ARG A 138 1.83 -33.11 24.94
N GLY A 139 1.30 -31.89 25.01
CA GLY A 139 1.88 -30.76 25.78
C GLY A 139 2.76 -29.77 25.01
N GLU A 140 3.03 -28.60 25.64
CA GLU A 140 3.78 -27.48 25.05
C GLU A 140 5.24 -27.81 24.70
N GLU A 141 5.86 -28.75 25.41
CA GLU A 141 7.24 -29.19 25.19
C GLU A 141 7.47 -29.85 23.82
N VAL A 142 6.40 -30.33 23.17
CA VAL A 142 6.47 -30.99 21.86
C VAL A 142 6.72 -29.97 20.73
N ILE A 143 6.44 -28.68 20.96
CA ILE A 143 6.20 -27.69 19.89
C ILE A 143 6.84 -26.32 20.22
N ASN A 144 7.89 -26.33 21.04
CA ASN A 144 8.65 -25.14 21.43
C ASN A 144 9.73 -24.76 20.41
N PHE A 145 9.30 -24.29 19.24
CA PHE A 145 10.19 -23.78 18.20
C PHE A 145 10.11 -22.25 18.03
N THR A 146 11.26 -21.67 17.65
CA THR A 146 11.40 -20.24 17.40
C THR A 146 10.57 -19.81 16.20
N LEU A 147 9.70 -18.81 16.43
CA LEU A 147 8.90 -18.12 15.40
C LEU A 147 9.45 -16.73 15.06
N THR A 148 10.56 -16.33 15.67
CA THR A 148 11.20 -15.05 15.40
C THR A 148 11.86 -15.09 14.03
N ILE A 149 11.66 -14.03 13.27
CA ILE A 149 12.36 -13.77 12.01
C ILE A 149 13.08 -12.45 12.19
N ASP A 150 14.26 -12.34 11.58
CA ASP A 150 14.86 -11.03 11.42
C ASP A 150 13.97 -10.21 10.49
N ARG A 151 13.69 -8.96 10.88
CA ARG A 151 12.77 -8.10 10.13
C ARG A 151 13.60 -7.23 9.19
N SER A 152 13.69 -7.63 7.93
CA SER A 152 14.18 -6.73 6.89
C SER A 152 13.15 -5.64 6.62
N TYR A 153 13.53 -4.37 6.78
CA TYR A 153 12.73 -3.24 6.36
C TYR A 153 13.10 -2.82 4.93
N THR A 154 12.17 -2.17 4.24
CA THR A 154 12.50 -1.63 2.91
C THR A 154 13.32 -0.37 3.11
N ASP A 155 14.48 -0.33 2.49
CA ASP A 155 15.30 0.88 2.31
C ASP A 155 14.45 2.08 1.83
N PRO A 156 14.47 3.22 2.54
CA PRO A 156 13.77 4.45 2.14
C PRO A 156 14.02 4.88 0.70
N ASP A 157 15.24 4.72 0.18
CA ASP A 157 15.63 5.17 -1.16
C ASP A 157 15.02 4.32 -2.29
N ARG A 158 14.35 3.23 -1.92
CA ARG A 158 13.60 2.35 -2.82
C ARG A 158 12.10 2.60 -2.76
N LEU A 159 11.65 3.61 -2.04
CA LEU A 159 10.24 3.96 -1.90
C LEU A 159 9.84 5.08 -2.87
N PRO A 160 8.57 5.15 -3.29
CA PRO A 160 8.08 6.25 -4.12
C PRO A 160 8.25 7.62 -3.44
N THR A 161 8.72 8.60 -4.19
CA THR A 161 8.71 10.04 -3.82
C THR A 161 7.45 10.73 -4.35
N PRO A 162 7.13 11.97 -3.94
CA PRO A 162 6.10 12.77 -4.58
C PRO A 162 6.22 12.81 -6.11
N TYR A 163 7.43 12.96 -6.65
CA TYR A 163 7.70 12.91 -8.09
C TYR A 163 7.34 11.56 -8.71
N THR A 164 7.70 10.45 -8.05
CA THR A 164 7.33 9.10 -8.51
C THR A 164 5.81 8.97 -8.62
N VAL A 165 5.08 9.50 -7.65
CA VAL A 165 3.61 9.46 -7.63
C VAL A 165 3.03 10.35 -8.72
N LYS A 166 3.57 11.57 -8.92
CA LYS A 166 3.20 12.49 -9.99
C LYS A 166 3.32 11.81 -11.35
N SER A 167 4.47 11.22 -11.67
CA SER A 167 4.69 10.52 -12.95
C SER A 167 3.70 9.36 -13.17
N LEU A 168 3.40 8.57 -12.13
CA LEU A 168 2.41 7.49 -12.24
C LEU A 168 1.00 8.02 -12.52
N VAL A 169 0.61 9.12 -11.89
CA VAL A 169 -0.72 9.74 -12.04
C VAL A 169 -0.85 10.44 -13.40
N GLU A 170 0.21 11.06 -13.89
CA GLU A 170 0.30 11.65 -15.24
C GLU A 170 0.16 10.57 -16.32
N ASN A 171 0.80 9.42 -16.13
CA ASN A 171 0.72 8.29 -17.05
C ASN A 171 -0.49 7.36 -16.79
N THR A 172 -1.57 7.88 -16.18
CA THR A 172 -2.80 7.12 -15.93
C THR A 172 -4.00 7.82 -16.53
N ASP A 173 -4.74 7.18 -17.43
CA ASP A 173 -5.87 7.85 -18.11
C ASP A 173 -7.14 7.94 -17.25
N LYS A 174 -7.50 6.85 -16.58
CA LYS A 174 -8.84 6.71 -15.98
C LYS A 174 -8.92 7.51 -14.67
N PRO A 175 -9.94 8.37 -14.47
CA PRO A 175 -10.13 9.12 -13.22
C PRO A 175 -10.15 8.23 -11.97
N ARG A 176 -10.80 7.06 -12.05
CA ARG A 176 -10.79 6.03 -11.01
C ARG A 176 -9.39 5.61 -10.62
N ASP A 177 -8.55 5.35 -11.61
CA ASP A 177 -7.22 4.77 -11.43
C ASP A 177 -6.27 5.84 -10.85
N LYS A 178 -6.39 7.11 -11.29
CA LYS A 178 -5.73 8.26 -10.66
C LYS A 178 -6.13 8.42 -9.19
N ALA A 179 -7.43 8.41 -8.90
CA ALA A 179 -7.95 8.51 -7.55
C ALA A 179 -7.44 7.39 -6.62
N TYR A 180 -7.32 6.17 -7.16
CA TYR A 180 -6.75 5.03 -6.43
C TYR A 180 -5.28 5.24 -6.04
N ILE A 181 -4.44 5.67 -6.98
CA ILE A 181 -3.01 5.94 -6.72
C ILE A 181 -2.88 7.08 -5.69
N MET A 182 -3.64 8.15 -5.87
CA MET A 182 -3.57 9.31 -4.97
C MET A 182 -4.09 9.00 -3.57
N LEU A 183 -5.16 8.20 -3.42
CA LEU A 183 -5.65 7.77 -2.11
C LEU A 183 -4.63 6.89 -1.38
N LEU A 184 -3.94 5.99 -2.09
CA LEU A 184 -2.86 5.19 -1.50
C LEU A 184 -1.75 6.08 -0.92
N TYR A 185 -1.34 7.12 -1.66
CA TYR A 185 -0.28 8.01 -1.21
C TYR A 185 -0.75 8.96 -0.12
N SER A 186 -1.80 9.76 -0.37
CA SER A 186 -2.27 10.85 0.51
C SER A 186 -2.60 10.36 1.91
N THR A 187 -3.29 9.21 2.02
CA THR A 187 -3.77 8.65 3.29
C THR A 187 -2.83 7.60 3.91
N GLY A 188 -1.91 7.05 3.11
CA GLY A 188 -1.14 5.87 3.48
C GLY A 188 -1.99 4.63 3.80
N GLY A 189 -3.27 4.57 3.40
CA GLY A 189 -4.20 3.49 3.72
C GLY A 189 -3.71 2.11 3.26
N ARG A 190 -4.14 1.03 3.92
CA ARG A 190 -3.79 -0.32 3.45
C ARG A 190 -4.56 -0.61 2.17
N HIS A 191 -3.94 -1.35 1.26
CA HIS A 191 -4.54 -1.79 -0.01
C HIS A 191 -6.01 -2.22 0.09
N GLY A 192 -6.30 -3.16 0.99
CA GLY A 192 -7.67 -3.64 1.17
C GLY A 192 -8.61 -2.67 1.90
N GLU A 193 -8.08 -1.69 2.67
CA GLU A 193 -8.90 -0.63 3.26
C GLU A 193 -9.33 0.36 2.16
N ILE A 194 -8.40 0.74 1.28
CA ILE A 194 -8.66 1.62 0.13
C ILE A 194 -9.70 0.99 -0.82
N LEU A 195 -9.51 -0.28 -1.19
CA LEU A 195 -10.47 -1.00 -2.03
C LEU A 195 -11.79 -1.31 -1.32
N GLY A 196 -11.81 -1.26 0.00
CA GLY A 196 -13.00 -1.42 0.83
C GLY A 196 -13.86 -0.16 0.95
N LEU A 197 -13.36 1.01 0.53
CA LEU A 197 -14.10 2.26 0.62
C LEU A 197 -15.39 2.22 -0.23
N LYS A 198 -16.47 2.73 0.36
CA LYS A 198 -17.72 3.04 -0.34
C LYS A 198 -17.90 4.55 -0.44
N TRP A 199 -18.86 5.00 -1.25
CA TRP A 199 -19.12 6.44 -1.40
C TRP A 199 -19.54 7.11 -0.08
N ARG A 200 -20.25 6.40 0.82
CA ARG A 200 -20.56 6.89 2.18
C ARG A 200 -19.36 7.16 3.08
N ASP A 201 -18.20 6.59 2.74
CA ASP A 201 -17.00 6.71 3.54
C ASP A 201 -16.16 7.94 3.14
N VAL A 202 -16.59 8.69 2.11
CA VAL A 202 -15.93 9.89 1.62
C VAL A 202 -16.68 11.13 2.07
N SER A 203 -15.95 12.09 2.65
CA SER A 203 -16.45 13.44 2.86
C SER A 203 -15.58 14.44 2.11
N PHE A 204 -16.21 15.28 1.29
CA PHE A 204 -15.55 16.40 0.63
C PHE A 204 -15.62 17.70 1.45
N SER A 205 -16.06 17.62 2.71
CA SER A 205 -16.14 18.78 3.60
C SER A 205 -14.76 19.23 4.08
N GLY A 206 -14.61 20.55 4.23
CA GLY A 206 -13.36 21.18 4.65
C GLY A 206 -12.29 21.19 3.56
N VAL A 207 -11.15 21.82 3.87
CA VAL A 207 -10.05 22.05 2.93
C VAL A 207 -9.40 20.74 2.46
N THR A 208 -9.33 19.73 3.34
CA THR A 208 -8.59 18.49 3.04
C THR A 208 -9.47 17.36 2.52
N GLY A 209 -10.80 17.45 2.69
CA GLY A 209 -11.67 16.28 2.66
C GLY A 209 -11.22 15.18 3.64
N THR A 210 -12.00 14.10 3.75
CA THR A 210 -11.63 12.92 4.53
C THR A 210 -12.15 11.63 3.91
N VAL A 211 -11.47 10.53 4.20
CA VAL A 211 -11.99 9.17 4.03
C VAL A 211 -12.04 8.45 5.36
N THR A 212 -13.03 7.59 5.56
CA THR A 212 -13.17 6.77 6.76
C THR A 212 -12.98 5.30 6.45
N PHE A 213 -11.88 4.72 6.93
CA PHE A 213 -11.65 3.28 6.87
C PHE A 213 -12.44 2.60 7.97
N ARG A 214 -13.40 1.74 7.60
CA ARG A 214 -14.27 1.03 8.55
C ARG A 214 -13.62 -0.27 9.06
N GLU A 215 -13.91 -0.63 10.31
CA GLU A 215 -13.50 -1.89 10.94
C GLU A 215 -12.02 -2.24 10.76
N THR A 216 -11.15 -1.27 11.01
CA THR A 216 -9.72 -1.43 10.73
C THR A 216 -9.07 -2.52 11.58
N LYS A 217 -7.92 -3.03 11.12
CA LYS A 217 -7.19 -4.12 11.82
C LYS A 217 -6.79 -3.76 13.26
N THR A 218 -6.64 -2.46 13.54
CA THR A 218 -6.28 -1.91 14.85
C THR A 218 -7.49 -1.70 15.77
N GLY A 219 -8.70 -1.94 15.26
CA GLY A 219 -9.97 -1.77 15.97
C GLY A 219 -10.66 -0.47 15.59
N GLY A 220 -11.98 -0.55 15.38
CA GLY A 220 -12.82 0.61 15.09
C GLY A 220 -12.57 1.27 13.73
N ASP A 221 -13.25 2.39 13.55
CA ASP A 221 -13.17 3.22 12.35
C ASP A 221 -12.02 4.22 12.45
N HIS A 222 -11.43 4.54 11.31
CA HIS A 222 -10.31 5.47 11.22
C HIS A 222 -10.51 6.47 10.09
N THR A 223 -10.72 7.74 10.46
CA THR A 223 -10.89 8.84 9.51
C THR A 223 -9.56 9.56 9.28
N VAL A 224 -9.21 9.77 8.00
CA VAL A 224 -7.94 10.37 7.58
C VAL A 224 -8.19 11.47 6.56
N PRO A 225 -7.48 12.61 6.66
CA PRO A 225 -7.52 13.63 5.61
C PRO A 225 -7.00 13.06 4.28
N MET A 226 -7.54 13.56 3.17
CA MET A 226 -7.21 13.10 1.82
C MET A 226 -6.87 14.27 0.88
N ALA A 227 -6.19 15.31 1.38
CA ALA A 227 -6.04 16.60 0.70
C ALA A 227 -5.55 16.45 -0.75
N GLU A 228 -4.42 15.78 -0.96
CA GLU A 228 -3.84 15.60 -2.30
C GLU A 228 -4.72 14.71 -3.20
N ALA A 229 -5.47 13.78 -2.60
CA ALA A 229 -6.37 12.88 -3.32
C ALA A 229 -7.74 13.51 -3.63
N MET A 230 -8.17 14.53 -2.89
CA MET A 230 -9.49 15.12 -2.97
C MET A 230 -9.92 15.50 -4.41
N PRO A 231 -9.15 16.28 -5.19
CA PRO A 231 -9.56 16.65 -6.55
C PRO A 231 -9.72 15.42 -7.47
N PHE A 232 -8.88 14.40 -7.31
CA PHE A 232 -8.97 13.16 -8.10
C PHE A 232 -10.17 12.31 -7.71
N VAL A 233 -10.49 12.22 -6.41
CA VAL A 233 -11.67 11.51 -5.92
C VAL A 233 -12.96 12.23 -6.36
N ARG A 234 -12.98 13.57 -6.34
CA ARG A 234 -14.10 14.37 -6.89
C ARG A 234 -14.27 14.12 -8.39
N GLN A 235 -13.19 14.13 -9.16
CA GLN A 235 -13.25 13.84 -10.60
C GLN A 235 -13.77 12.42 -10.86
N HIS A 236 -13.31 11.43 -10.08
CA HIS A 236 -13.84 10.07 -10.16
C HIS A 236 -15.33 10.01 -9.85
N MET A 237 -15.78 10.70 -8.79
CA MET A 237 -17.20 10.77 -8.41
C MET A 237 -18.09 11.29 -9.55
N MET A 238 -17.64 12.34 -10.25
CA MET A 238 -18.37 12.92 -11.38
C MET A 238 -18.51 11.97 -12.58
N ASN A 239 -17.56 11.05 -12.74
CA ASN A 239 -17.53 10.08 -13.84
C ASN A 239 -18.09 8.70 -13.44
N ASP A 240 -18.40 8.50 -12.16
CA ASP A 240 -18.90 7.22 -11.66
C ASP A 240 -20.43 7.22 -11.61
N GLU A 241 -21.07 6.42 -12.47
CA GLU A 241 -22.54 6.32 -12.57
C GLU A 241 -23.23 5.90 -11.26
N LYS A 242 -22.48 5.38 -10.28
CA LYS A 242 -23.02 4.99 -8.96
C LYS A 242 -22.43 5.78 -7.81
N SER A 243 -21.89 6.97 -8.07
CA SER A 243 -21.51 7.91 -7.03
C SER A 243 -22.67 8.33 -6.11
N ASN A 244 -23.90 8.30 -6.61
CA ASN A 244 -25.10 8.57 -5.82
C ASN A 244 -25.50 7.39 -4.90
N ASP A 245 -24.99 6.18 -5.14
CA ASP A 245 -25.24 5.02 -4.29
C ASP A 245 -24.20 4.97 -3.18
N GLN A 246 -24.61 5.39 -1.98
CA GLN A 246 -23.78 5.46 -0.79
C GLN A 246 -23.18 4.10 -0.37
N ASP A 247 -23.79 2.99 -0.79
CA ASP A 247 -23.33 1.64 -0.50
C ASP A 247 -22.47 1.02 -1.61
N ALA A 248 -22.36 1.69 -2.77
CA ALA A 248 -21.48 1.26 -3.83
C ALA A 248 -20.01 1.47 -3.46
N PHE A 249 -19.18 0.48 -3.80
CA PHE A 249 -17.73 0.59 -3.66
C PHE A 249 -17.19 1.71 -4.55
N LEU A 250 -16.34 2.55 -3.98
CA LEU A 250 -15.68 3.64 -4.69
C LEU A 250 -14.83 3.07 -5.85
N PHE A 251 -14.19 1.92 -5.62
CA PHE A 251 -13.44 1.19 -6.64
C PHE A 251 -14.17 -0.09 -7.06
N ARG A 252 -14.73 -0.05 -8.27
CA ARG A 252 -15.51 -1.16 -8.85
C ARG A 252 -15.06 -1.53 -10.26
N SER A 253 -15.25 -2.81 -10.58
CA SER A 253 -15.11 -3.30 -11.95
C SER A 253 -16.25 -2.76 -12.80
N GLN A 254 -15.91 -2.11 -13.93
CA GLN A 254 -16.92 -1.59 -14.87
C GLN A 254 -17.73 -2.72 -15.51
N GLN A 255 -17.17 -3.92 -15.65
CA GLN A 255 -17.86 -5.05 -16.27
C GLN A 255 -18.86 -5.72 -15.33
N SER A 256 -18.50 -5.89 -14.05
CA SER A 256 -19.30 -6.69 -13.11
C SER A 256 -20.02 -5.87 -12.05
N GLY A 257 -19.74 -4.56 -11.91
CA GLY A 257 -20.24 -3.71 -10.82
C GLY A 257 -19.67 -4.03 -9.43
N ASN A 258 -19.10 -5.22 -9.25
CA ASN A 258 -18.48 -5.67 -8.01
C ASN A 258 -17.23 -4.86 -7.62
N GLN A 259 -16.89 -4.94 -6.33
CA GLN A 259 -15.63 -4.45 -5.76
C GLN A 259 -14.42 -4.87 -6.60
N TYR A 260 -13.47 -3.95 -6.78
CA TYR A 260 -12.22 -4.27 -7.45
C TYR A 260 -11.42 -5.33 -6.69
N THR A 261 -10.81 -6.28 -7.41
CA THR A 261 -9.95 -7.28 -6.78
C THR A 261 -8.59 -6.69 -6.42
N GLY A 262 -7.96 -7.21 -5.38
CA GLY A 262 -6.65 -6.74 -4.93
C GLY A 262 -5.57 -6.90 -6.02
N SER A 263 -5.62 -8.00 -6.77
CA SER A 263 -4.71 -8.25 -7.90
C SER A 263 -4.98 -7.33 -9.08
N GLY A 264 -6.26 -7.07 -9.40
CA GLY A 264 -6.61 -6.15 -10.46
C GLY A 264 -6.09 -4.74 -10.15
N ALA A 265 -6.27 -4.28 -8.91
CA ALA A 265 -5.88 -2.93 -8.52
C ALA A 265 -4.35 -2.77 -8.51
N ALA A 266 -3.59 -3.83 -8.20
CA ALA A 266 -2.14 -3.82 -8.38
C ALA A 266 -1.72 -3.61 -9.85
N LYS A 267 -2.48 -4.17 -10.80
CA LYS A 267 -2.24 -3.96 -12.25
C LYS A 267 -2.50 -2.52 -12.70
N ILE A 268 -3.21 -1.71 -11.92
CA ILE A 268 -3.35 -0.28 -12.23
C ILE A 268 -1.98 0.38 -12.15
N ILE A 269 -1.26 0.13 -11.05
CA ILE A 269 0.05 0.75 -10.81
C ILE A 269 1.12 0.16 -11.74
N GLU A 270 1.03 -1.13 -12.05
CA GLU A 270 1.92 -1.79 -13.03
C GLU A 270 1.82 -1.13 -14.40
N ARG A 271 0.59 -0.98 -14.94
CA ARG A 271 0.36 -0.31 -16.23
C ARG A 271 0.75 1.17 -16.21
N ALA A 272 0.44 1.88 -15.12
CA ALA A 272 0.87 3.27 -14.95
C ALA A 272 2.39 3.42 -14.96
N ARG A 273 3.13 2.41 -14.50
CA ARG A 273 4.59 2.42 -14.49
C ARG A 273 5.20 2.15 -15.87
N GLU A 274 4.58 1.32 -16.70
CA GLU A 274 5.12 0.88 -18.01
C GLU A 274 5.46 2.05 -18.95
N GLY A 275 4.80 3.20 -18.82
CA GLY A 275 5.08 4.42 -19.60
C GLY A 275 5.87 5.49 -18.86
N THR A 276 6.68 5.12 -17.87
CA THR A 276 7.47 6.07 -17.07
C THR A 276 8.94 5.66 -16.97
N ASP A 277 9.82 6.63 -16.75
CA ASP A 277 11.26 6.39 -16.53
C ASP A 277 11.60 6.09 -15.05
N ILE A 278 10.62 5.60 -14.27
CA ILE A 278 10.81 5.29 -12.84
C ILE A 278 11.80 4.13 -12.71
N PRO A 279 12.97 4.33 -12.04
CA PRO A 279 13.99 3.29 -11.95
C PRO A 279 13.49 1.99 -11.31
N ASP A 280 13.93 0.84 -11.83
CA ASP A 280 13.56 -0.50 -11.34
C ASP A 280 13.76 -0.71 -9.83
N LYS A 281 14.75 -0.03 -9.24
CA LYS A 281 15.01 -0.08 -7.80
C LYS A 281 13.83 0.44 -6.96
N ILE A 282 13.04 1.38 -7.50
CA ILE A 282 11.90 2.01 -6.83
C ILE A 282 10.70 1.06 -6.86
N LYS A 283 10.15 0.77 -5.69
CA LYS A 283 9.02 -0.15 -5.53
C LYS A 283 7.71 0.58 -5.69
N THR A 284 6.81 0.10 -6.56
CA THR A 284 5.51 0.72 -6.82
C THR A 284 4.32 -0.16 -6.42
N ASN A 285 4.50 -1.14 -5.51
CA ASN A 285 3.36 -1.90 -4.99
C ASN A 285 2.58 -1.09 -3.93
N PRO A 286 1.28 -1.37 -3.67
CA PRO A 286 0.47 -0.58 -2.74
C PRO A 286 1.06 -0.40 -1.32
N HIS A 287 1.79 -1.40 -0.82
CA HIS A 287 2.45 -1.29 0.49
C HIS A 287 3.70 -0.42 0.47
N ALA A 288 4.32 -0.18 -0.69
CA ALA A 288 5.40 0.78 -0.85
C ALA A 288 4.90 2.22 -0.70
N PHE A 289 3.73 2.57 -1.26
CA PHE A 289 3.10 3.89 -1.09
C PHE A 289 2.87 4.22 0.39
N ARG A 290 2.33 3.26 1.14
CA ARG A 290 2.13 3.41 2.60
C ARG A 290 3.45 3.70 3.35
N LYS A 291 4.52 3.01 2.98
CA LYS A 291 5.85 3.22 3.58
C LYS A 291 6.43 4.57 3.16
N ALA A 292 6.32 4.92 1.88
CA ALA A 292 6.72 6.21 1.33
C ALA A 292 6.05 7.36 2.08
N ARG A 293 4.73 7.30 2.27
CA ARG A 293 4.00 8.34 3.01
C ARG A 293 4.45 8.45 4.46
N THR A 294 4.82 7.33 5.10
CA THR A 294 5.40 7.35 6.44
C THR A 294 6.74 8.08 6.46
N VAL A 295 7.63 7.75 5.52
CA VAL A 295 8.95 8.38 5.39
C VAL A 295 8.82 9.87 5.07
N TYR A 296 7.90 10.23 4.17
CA TYR A 296 7.57 11.62 3.86
C TYR A 296 7.20 12.38 5.14
N TRP A 297 6.27 11.88 5.95
CA TRP A 297 5.89 12.57 7.19
C TRP A 297 7.01 12.69 8.22
N ILE A 298 7.93 11.73 8.26
CA ILE A 298 9.13 11.80 9.10
C ILE A 298 10.04 12.93 8.63
N ARG A 299 10.29 13.02 7.32
CA ARG A 299 11.08 14.11 6.70
C ARG A 299 10.44 15.47 6.91
N GLN A 300 9.11 15.55 6.90
CA GLN A 300 8.34 16.75 7.22
C GLN A 300 8.26 17.05 8.74
N GLY A 301 9.13 16.45 9.56
CA GLY A 301 9.26 16.73 10.98
C GLY A 301 8.09 16.27 11.86
N LYS A 302 7.18 15.41 11.37
CA LYS A 302 6.06 14.93 12.19
C LYS A 302 6.53 13.92 13.22
N ASN A 303 6.05 14.07 14.46
CA ASN A 303 6.40 13.15 15.54
C ASN A 303 5.69 11.78 15.40
N GLU A 304 6.20 10.78 16.13
CA GLU A 304 5.68 9.40 16.08
C GLU A 304 4.18 9.32 16.41
N ALA A 305 3.70 10.07 17.40
CA ALA A 305 2.31 10.03 17.82
C ALA A 305 1.38 10.50 16.69
N TRP A 306 1.74 11.58 16.01
CA TRP A 306 1.02 12.12 14.86
C TRP A 306 1.02 11.11 13.69
N ILE A 307 2.18 10.54 13.36
CA ILE A 307 2.32 9.55 12.29
C ILE A 307 1.51 8.31 12.60
N CYS A 308 1.58 7.80 13.83
CA CYS A 308 0.81 6.62 14.23
C CYS A 308 -0.69 6.89 14.15
N LYS A 309 -1.14 8.07 14.56
CA LYS A 309 -2.54 8.49 14.40
C LYS A 309 -2.91 8.53 12.92
N HIS A 310 -2.19 9.26 12.08
CA HIS A 310 -2.49 9.37 10.64
C HIS A 310 -2.51 8.00 9.95
N MET A 311 -1.50 7.17 10.19
CA MET A 311 -1.34 5.86 9.55
C MET A 311 -2.24 4.77 10.16
N ASN A 312 -2.92 5.00 11.29
CA ASN A 312 -3.62 3.96 12.05
C ASN A 312 -2.68 2.83 12.53
N TRP A 313 -1.64 3.23 13.25
CA TRP A 313 -0.74 2.37 13.99
C TRP A 313 -0.89 2.63 15.49
N LYS A 314 -0.59 1.59 16.29
CA LYS A 314 -0.44 1.77 17.73
C LYS A 314 0.84 2.57 18.00
N PRO A 315 0.84 3.48 18.98
CA PRO A 315 2.05 4.13 19.46
C PRO A 315 3.15 3.11 19.82
N GLY A 316 4.42 3.45 19.60
CA GLY A 316 5.54 2.52 19.77
C GLY A 316 5.71 1.56 18.59
N SER A 317 5.23 1.92 17.40
CA SER A 317 5.29 1.04 16.23
C SER A 317 6.74 0.85 15.79
N PRO A 318 7.26 -0.40 15.74
CA PRO A 318 8.63 -0.67 15.29
C PRO A 318 8.89 -0.25 13.84
N VAL A 319 7.85 0.06 13.07
CA VAL A 319 7.97 0.57 11.70
C VAL A 319 8.35 2.05 11.70
N VAL A 320 7.70 2.87 12.55
CA VAL A 320 8.02 4.30 12.67
C VAL A 320 9.41 4.45 13.26
N ALA A 321 9.72 3.73 14.33
CA ALA A 321 11.03 3.77 14.98
C ALA A 321 12.18 3.34 14.04
N HIS A 322 11.93 2.43 13.09
CA HIS A 322 12.91 2.07 12.08
C HIS A 322 13.11 3.22 11.09
N TYR A 323 12.04 3.69 10.45
CA TYR A 323 12.16 4.74 9.43
C TYR A 323 12.65 6.07 10.00
N ALA A 324 12.27 6.41 11.23
CA ALA A 324 12.76 7.60 11.93
C ALA A 324 14.26 7.52 12.25
N ARG A 325 14.82 6.31 12.34
CA ARG A 325 16.26 6.10 12.55
C ARG A 325 17.02 6.15 11.23
N VAL A 326 16.48 5.54 10.17
CA VAL A 326 17.14 5.49 8.86
C VAL A 326 17.04 6.83 8.14
N ALA A 327 15.96 7.59 8.35
CA ALA A 327 15.84 8.96 7.85
C ALA A 327 16.71 9.98 8.61
N LYS A 328 17.62 9.54 9.52
CA LYS A 328 18.56 10.42 10.23
C LYS A 328 19.78 10.83 9.40
N GLU A 329 19.58 11.12 8.12
CA GLU A 329 20.52 11.97 7.38
C GLU A 329 20.07 13.43 7.36
N ASP A 330 18.84 13.74 7.82
CA ASP A 330 18.32 15.12 7.89
C ASP A 330 18.36 15.74 9.31
N VAL A 331 19.14 15.20 10.25
CA VAL A 331 19.29 15.88 11.57
C VAL A 331 20.09 17.16 11.42
N GLU A 332 21.18 17.13 10.64
CA GLU A 332 21.98 18.32 10.37
C GLU A 332 21.21 19.32 9.51
N LYS A 333 20.49 18.86 8.48
CA LYS A 333 19.57 19.68 7.68
C LYS A 333 18.45 20.29 8.53
N GLY A 334 17.74 19.49 9.33
CA GLY A 334 16.68 20.00 10.21
C GLY A 334 17.18 20.95 11.29
N VAL A 335 18.42 20.79 11.77
CA VAL A 335 19.09 21.76 12.65
C VAL A 335 19.48 23.01 11.87
N ALA A 336 20.00 22.87 10.65
CA ALA A 336 20.37 23.98 9.78
C ALA A 336 19.14 24.82 9.39
N GLU A 337 18.02 24.20 8.99
CA GLU A 337 16.73 24.86 8.74
C GLU A 337 16.22 25.58 10.00
N HIS A 338 16.23 24.91 11.16
CA HIS A 338 15.80 25.51 12.43
C HIS A 338 16.65 26.73 12.83
N LEU A 339 17.94 26.70 12.48
CA LEU A 339 18.89 27.79 12.72
C LEU A 339 18.92 28.82 11.58
N GLY A 340 18.16 28.62 10.50
CA GLY A 340 18.15 29.50 9.32
C GLY A 340 19.46 29.50 8.51
N LEU A 341 20.18 28.38 8.53
CA LEU A 341 21.51 28.23 7.93
C LEU A 341 21.51 27.59 6.53
N GLU A 342 20.37 27.14 6.02
CA GLU A 342 20.24 26.67 4.64
C GLU A 342 19.80 27.82 3.71
N LYS A 343 20.42 27.88 2.52
CA LYS A 343 19.89 28.63 1.39
C LYS A 343 18.87 27.74 0.69
N GLU A 344 17.70 28.29 0.38
CA GLU A 344 16.69 27.63 -0.46
C GLU A 344 17.34 27.29 -1.81
N ASP A 345 17.74 26.04 -2.01
CA ASP A 345 18.08 25.54 -3.34
C ASP A 345 16.80 25.56 -4.18
N SER A 346 16.89 26.15 -5.37
CA SER A 346 15.77 26.49 -6.26
C SER A 346 15.05 25.29 -6.91
N SER A 347 15.09 24.10 -6.29
CA SER A 347 14.25 22.96 -6.66
C SER A 347 12.90 23.07 -5.96
N GLU A 348 11.79 22.82 -6.67
CA GLU A 348 10.46 22.70 -6.04
C GLU A 348 10.56 21.83 -4.78
N ASP A 349 10.08 22.33 -3.64
CA ASP A 349 10.03 21.52 -2.43
C ASP A 349 9.17 20.27 -2.70
N GLU A 350 9.59 19.10 -2.20
CA GLU A 350 8.83 17.85 -2.31
C GLU A 350 7.36 18.00 -1.85
N LYS A 351 7.11 18.98 -0.97
CA LYS A 351 5.78 19.34 -0.45
C LYS A 351 4.84 19.91 -1.52
N ASP A 352 5.37 20.59 -2.53
CA ASP A 352 4.58 21.32 -3.52
C ASP A 352 4.21 20.44 -4.73
N VAL A 353 4.99 19.39 -5.00
CA VAL A 353 4.85 18.49 -6.16
C VAL A 353 3.44 17.90 -6.35
N LEU A 354 2.76 17.59 -5.25
CA LEU A 354 1.42 16.98 -5.25
C LEU A 354 0.36 17.89 -4.62
N THR A 355 0.71 19.14 -4.31
CA THR A 355 -0.19 20.06 -3.63
C THR A 355 -1.33 20.48 -4.57
N PRO A 356 -2.60 20.30 -4.16
CA PRO A 356 -3.73 20.78 -4.94
C PRO A 356 -3.71 22.29 -5.16
N ALA A 357 -4.22 22.72 -6.31
CA ALA A 357 -4.33 24.11 -6.72
C ALA A 357 -5.63 24.73 -6.23
N GLU A 358 -5.58 25.77 -5.41
CA GLU A 358 -6.78 26.55 -5.08
C GLU A 358 -6.98 27.68 -6.11
N CYS A 359 -8.17 27.75 -6.70
CA CYS A 359 -8.48 28.80 -7.67
C CYS A 359 -8.64 30.15 -6.96
N HIS A 360 -7.84 31.15 -7.33
CA HIS A 360 -7.94 32.49 -6.76
C HIS A 360 -9.26 33.22 -7.07
N SER A 361 -10.04 32.73 -8.04
CA SER A 361 -11.27 33.36 -8.52
C SER A 361 -12.52 32.77 -7.86
N CYS A 362 -12.58 31.44 -7.70
CA CYS A 362 -13.75 30.75 -7.14
C CYS A 362 -13.46 29.76 -6.02
N GLU A 363 -12.22 29.71 -5.50
CA GLU A 363 -11.76 28.87 -4.38
C GLU A 363 -11.90 27.35 -4.63
N GLU A 364 -12.25 26.94 -5.84
CA GLU A 364 -12.31 25.52 -6.19
C GLU A 364 -10.91 24.89 -6.12
N VAL A 365 -10.83 23.74 -5.43
CA VAL A 365 -9.60 22.96 -5.30
C VAL A 365 -9.46 22.01 -6.48
N ASN A 366 -8.39 22.19 -7.23
CA ASN A 366 -8.07 21.46 -8.46
C ASN A 366 -6.84 20.56 -8.27
N SER A 367 -6.66 19.58 -9.15
CA SER A 367 -5.50 18.69 -9.11
C SER A 367 -4.20 19.45 -9.42
N PHE A 368 -3.07 18.96 -8.94
CA PHE A 368 -1.74 19.49 -9.30
C PHE A 368 -1.43 19.44 -10.81
N GLN A 369 -2.21 18.70 -11.61
CA GLN A 369 -2.09 18.62 -13.07
C GLN A 369 -2.98 19.65 -13.81
N ALA A 370 -3.80 20.41 -13.07
CA ALA A 370 -4.79 21.27 -13.68
C ALA A 370 -4.15 22.60 -14.09
N ASP A 371 -4.25 22.89 -15.38
CA ASP A 371 -3.86 24.15 -15.99
C ASP A 371 -4.93 25.24 -15.80
N THR A 372 -6.19 24.83 -15.73
CA THR A 372 -7.36 25.71 -15.57
C THR A 372 -8.30 25.17 -14.51
N CYS A 373 -9.05 26.08 -13.88
CA CYS A 373 -10.04 25.76 -12.88
C CYS A 373 -11.19 25.00 -13.51
N ARG A 374 -11.49 23.81 -12.98
CA ARG A 374 -12.59 22.97 -13.47
C ARG A 374 -13.98 23.59 -13.28
N SER A 375 -14.11 24.58 -12.41
CA SER A 375 -15.38 25.23 -12.09
C SER A 375 -15.62 26.49 -12.93
N CYS A 376 -14.65 27.42 -12.97
CA CYS A 376 -14.81 28.72 -13.62
C CYS A 376 -13.96 28.90 -14.89
N GLY A 377 -13.04 27.98 -15.19
CA GLY A 377 -12.16 28.06 -16.37
C GLY A 377 -10.95 28.98 -16.22
N GLU A 378 -10.78 29.67 -15.10
CA GLU A 378 -9.64 30.56 -14.82
C GLU A 378 -8.31 29.79 -14.86
N ALA A 379 -7.25 30.41 -15.35
CA ALA A 379 -5.92 29.80 -15.33
C ALA A 379 -5.45 29.58 -13.88
N LEU A 380 -4.87 28.41 -13.60
CA LEU A 380 -4.34 28.08 -12.29
C LEU A 380 -2.84 28.29 -12.24
N ASN A 381 -2.33 28.70 -11.09
CA ASN A 381 -0.91 28.94 -10.86
C ASN A 381 -0.11 27.64 -10.61
N THR A 382 -0.57 26.51 -11.13
CA THR A 382 -0.11 25.16 -10.77
C THR A 382 0.51 24.38 -11.93
N GLY A 383 0.80 25.05 -13.04
CA GLY A 383 1.44 24.42 -14.19
C GLY A 383 2.37 25.36 -14.96
N ASP A 384 3.18 24.74 -15.83
CA ASP A 384 4.08 25.34 -16.83
C ASP A 384 3.45 26.51 -17.60
N LEU A 385 2.12 26.58 -17.69
CA LEU A 385 1.42 27.67 -18.37
C LEU A 385 1.62 29.03 -17.70
N VAL A 386 1.63 29.15 -16.36
CA VAL A 386 1.89 30.48 -15.76
C VAL A 386 3.35 30.88 -15.96
N GLN A 387 4.30 29.94 -15.88
CA GLN A 387 5.69 30.20 -16.25
C GLN A 387 5.81 30.59 -17.74
N LYS A 388 5.15 29.87 -18.66
CA LYS A 388 5.14 30.21 -20.09
C LYS A 388 4.47 31.56 -20.36
N PHE A 389 3.34 31.86 -19.75
CA PHE A 389 2.65 33.15 -19.88
C PHE A 389 3.46 34.30 -19.27
N GLN A 390 4.14 34.09 -18.13
CA GLN A 390 5.04 35.07 -17.54
C GLN A 390 6.26 35.30 -18.43
N VAL A 391 6.88 34.24 -18.94
CA VAL A 391 8.01 34.30 -19.88
C VAL A 391 7.59 34.99 -21.19
N GLU A 392 6.43 34.67 -21.76
CA GLU A 392 5.91 35.33 -22.96
C GLU A 392 5.61 36.81 -22.72
N LYS A 393 4.99 37.16 -21.58
CA LYS A 393 4.70 38.54 -21.20
C LYS A 393 5.98 39.35 -20.96
N GLN A 394 6.97 38.76 -20.29
CA GLN A 394 8.28 39.39 -20.09
C GLN A 394 9.04 39.52 -21.42
N THR A 395 9.00 38.50 -22.29
CA THR A 395 9.58 38.55 -23.63
C THR A 395 8.94 39.65 -24.49
N SER A 396 7.62 39.82 -24.42
CA SER A 396 6.92 40.90 -25.14
C SER A 396 7.28 42.28 -24.59
N LYS A 397 7.30 42.45 -23.26
CA LYS A 397 7.74 43.69 -22.61
C LYS A 397 9.17 44.07 -23.02
N PHE A 398 10.07 43.11 -23.01
CA PHE A 398 11.47 43.31 -23.40
C PHE A 398 11.59 43.75 -24.87
N LYS A 399 10.85 43.10 -25.78
CA LYS A 399 10.79 43.51 -27.19
C LYS A 399 10.28 44.94 -27.35
N ASP A 400 9.24 45.31 -26.61
CA ASP A 400 8.70 46.68 -26.64
C ASP A 400 9.71 47.71 -26.09
N GLU A 401 10.48 47.39 -25.05
CA GLU A 401 11.53 48.26 -24.51
C GLU A 401 12.72 48.40 -25.47
N ILE A 402 13.13 47.34 -26.17
CA ILE A 402 14.16 47.43 -27.23
C ILE A 402 13.69 48.34 -28.36
N ILE A 403 12.47 48.13 -28.86
CA ILE A 403 11.89 48.94 -29.95
C ILE A 403 11.81 50.42 -29.55
N LYS A 404 11.45 50.73 -28.30
CA LYS A 404 11.33 52.10 -27.80
C LYS A 404 12.66 52.79 -27.54
N SER A 405 13.74 52.04 -27.38
CA SER A 405 15.03 52.60 -26.97
C SER A 405 16.01 52.83 -28.13
N ASP A 406 15.56 52.68 -29.39
CA ASP A 406 16.40 52.83 -30.60
C ASP A 406 17.74 52.07 -30.48
N THR A 407 17.71 50.90 -29.82
CA THR A 407 18.92 50.11 -29.58
C THR A 407 19.37 49.51 -30.91
N ASP A 408 20.65 49.67 -31.26
CA ASP A 408 21.24 49.00 -32.42
C ASP A 408 21.06 47.48 -32.29
N PHE A 409 20.64 46.81 -33.37
CA PHE A 409 20.33 45.37 -33.37
C PHE A 409 21.61 44.49 -33.49
N SER A 410 22.64 44.81 -32.71
CA SER A 410 23.83 43.95 -32.57
C SER A 410 23.63 42.91 -31.47
N PRO A 411 24.24 41.71 -31.56
CA PRO A 411 24.14 40.70 -30.51
C PRO A 411 24.67 41.20 -29.15
N GLU A 412 25.75 42.00 -29.13
CA GLU A 412 26.30 42.54 -27.89
C GLU A 412 25.34 43.51 -27.19
N SER A 413 24.75 44.45 -27.93
CA SER A 413 23.82 45.46 -27.39
C SER A 413 22.48 44.86 -26.91
N ILE A 414 21.99 43.82 -27.59
CA ILE A 414 20.77 43.11 -27.19
C ILE A 414 21.00 42.35 -25.87
N ASN A 415 22.18 41.71 -25.72
CA ASN A 415 22.52 41.00 -24.49
C ASN A 415 22.69 41.94 -23.30
N GLU A 416 23.36 43.08 -23.48
CA GLU A 416 23.50 44.10 -22.42
C GLU A 416 22.13 44.61 -21.94
N LYS A 417 21.22 44.90 -22.88
CA LYS A 417 19.84 45.28 -22.57
C LYS A 417 19.04 44.16 -21.89
N ALA A 418 19.25 42.91 -22.29
CA ALA A 418 18.60 41.77 -21.66
C ALA A 418 19.04 41.63 -20.20
N GLU A 419 20.33 41.82 -19.91
CA GLU A 419 20.87 41.82 -18.55
C GLU A 419 20.31 42.96 -17.71
N GLU A 420 20.22 44.18 -18.25
CA GLU A 420 19.58 45.33 -17.58
C GLU A 420 18.10 45.08 -17.29
N PHE A 421 17.36 44.52 -18.26
CA PHE A 421 15.95 44.18 -18.11
C PHE A 421 15.73 43.14 -17.01
N VAL A 422 16.56 42.09 -16.97
CA VAL A 422 16.51 41.05 -15.93
C VAL A 422 16.85 41.62 -14.56
N LYS A 423 17.89 42.45 -14.44
CA LYS A 423 18.22 43.12 -13.17
C LYS A 423 17.06 43.96 -12.64
N LYS A 424 16.40 44.70 -13.53
CA LYS A 424 15.28 45.59 -13.21
C LYS A 424 13.98 44.84 -12.83
N GLU A 425 13.61 43.79 -13.56
CA GLU A 425 12.36 43.06 -13.30
C GLU A 425 12.45 42.10 -12.10
N PHE A 426 13.66 41.66 -11.73
CA PHE A 426 13.87 40.71 -10.62
C PHE A 426 14.57 41.31 -9.40
N ASP A 427 14.74 42.64 -9.36
CA ASP A 427 15.35 43.38 -8.23
C ASP A 427 16.73 42.83 -7.82
N LEU A 428 17.49 42.36 -8.81
CA LEU A 428 18.83 41.79 -8.61
C LEU A 428 19.85 42.93 -8.61
N SER A 429 20.56 43.07 -7.50
CA SER A 429 21.60 44.09 -7.27
C SER A 429 22.81 43.94 -8.20
#